data_AF-A0AAW5SDS4-F1
#
_entry.id   AF-A0AAW5SDS4-F1
#
_cell.length_a   1.000
_cell.length_b   1.000
_cell.length_c   1.000
_cell.angle_alpha   90.00
_cell.angle_beta   90.00
_cell.angle_gamma   90.00
#
_symmetry.space_group_name_H-M   'P 1'
#
loop_
_entity.id
_entity.type
_entity.pdbx_description
1 polymer ?
#
loop_
_entity_poly.entity_id
_entity_poly.type
_entity_poly.pdbx_seq_one_letter_code
_entity_poly.pdbx_strand_id
1 'polypeptide(L)'
;MAGESEQSKGRVGALLAKRWLDRTTRVRADWVNPDRVAKTKLTLKKAHYETVQDVFSFDLGGQFREGDFEGETFLAECKNYEKSQDLPKHFRAFLAHCYRAVSIGHFMADHFFWIAFAPHGGTLWEEIASPDKVRAAVIHKDLRDVNFTPEQNPDDLYDSQIGETVSDRIWMLILSERQVEHLTLSQKHHGVIEEYIINNAKEIER
;
A
#
# COMPACT_ATOMS: atom_id res chain seq x y z
N MET A 1 -8.14 -24.18 10.07
CA MET A 1 -9.42 -23.47 9.86
C MET A 1 -9.34 -21.96 10.14
N ALA A 2 -8.81 -21.48 11.28
CA ALA A 2 -8.69 -20.03 11.55
C ALA A 2 -7.82 -19.28 10.52
N GLY A 3 -6.64 -19.82 10.16
CA GLY A 3 -5.75 -19.19 9.19
C GLY A 3 -6.29 -19.16 7.75
N GLU A 4 -7.13 -20.12 7.36
CA GLU A 4 -7.77 -20.15 6.03
C GLU A 4 -8.89 -19.10 5.92
N SER A 5 -9.66 -18.91 7.00
CA SER A 5 -10.65 -17.85 7.09
C SER A 5 -10.00 -16.46 7.08
N GLU A 6 -8.87 -16.30 7.77
CA GLU A 6 -8.13 -15.04 7.80
C GLU A 6 -7.49 -14.70 6.45
N GLN A 7 -6.90 -15.69 5.77
CA GLN A 7 -6.40 -15.55 4.39
C GLN A 7 -7.53 -15.18 3.41
N SER A 8 -8.71 -15.79 3.56
CA SER A 8 -9.88 -15.48 2.75
C SER A 8 -10.35 -14.03 2.97
N LYS A 9 -10.44 -13.58 4.24
CA LYS A 9 -10.80 -12.20 4.57
C LYS A 9 -9.82 -11.18 4.01
N GLY A 10 -8.52 -11.44 4.12
CA GLY A 10 -7.47 -10.60 3.53
C GLY A 10 -7.62 -10.48 2.02
N ARG A 11 -7.84 -11.61 1.33
CA ARG A 11 -8.06 -11.65 -0.12
C ARG A 11 -9.31 -10.87 -0.54
N VAL A 12 -10.43 -11.02 0.18
CA VAL A 12 -11.65 -10.27 -0.10
C VAL A 12 -11.41 -8.78 0.05
N GLY A 13 -10.72 -8.36 1.12
CA GLY A 13 -10.31 -6.98 1.33
C GLY A 13 -9.53 -6.40 0.15
N ALA A 14 -8.46 -7.09 -0.26
CA ALA A 14 -7.62 -6.66 -1.38
C ALA A 14 -8.42 -6.54 -2.69
N LEU A 15 -9.35 -7.47 -2.96
CA LEU A 15 -10.21 -7.41 -4.15
C LEU A 15 -11.21 -6.25 -4.10
N LEU A 16 -11.78 -5.95 -2.93
CA LEU A 16 -12.66 -4.79 -2.75
C LEU A 16 -11.90 -3.47 -2.92
N ALA A 17 -10.71 -3.38 -2.33
CA ALA A 17 -9.82 -2.23 -2.49
C ALA A 17 -9.42 -2.03 -3.96
N LYS A 18 -9.00 -3.11 -4.65
CA LYS A 18 -8.71 -3.09 -6.09
C LYS A 18 -9.91 -2.60 -6.89
N ARG A 19 -11.10 -3.14 -6.61
CA ARG A 19 -12.34 -2.71 -7.29
C ARG A 19 -12.59 -1.23 -7.07
N TRP A 20 -12.46 -0.73 -5.84
CA TRP A 20 -12.66 0.68 -5.55
C TRP A 20 -11.66 1.56 -6.31
N LEU A 21 -10.37 1.20 -6.24
CA LEU A 21 -9.27 1.89 -6.92
C LEU A 21 -9.49 1.94 -8.44
N ASP A 22 -9.74 0.81 -9.09
CA ASP A 22 -9.99 0.77 -10.53
C ASP A 22 -11.18 1.67 -10.90
N ARG A 23 -12.26 1.64 -10.11
CA ARG A 23 -13.46 2.45 -10.37
C ARG A 23 -13.27 3.95 -10.17
N THR A 24 -12.17 4.40 -9.58
CA THR A 24 -11.81 5.82 -9.57
C THR A 24 -11.39 6.31 -10.96
N THR A 25 -11.01 5.40 -11.87
CA THR A 25 -10.39 5.68 -13.18
C THR A 25 -9.02 6.40 -13.11
N ARG A 26 -8.54 6.75 -11.91
CA ARG A 26 -7.29 7.48 -11.67
C ARG A 26 -6.08 6.58 -11.43
N VAL A 27 -6.30 5.28 -11.28
CA VAL A 27 -5.23 4.29 -11.11
C VAL A 27 -5.57 3.02 -11.88
N ARG A 28 -4.54 2.23 -12.19
CA ARG A 28 -4.66 0.82 -12.58
C ARG A 28 -4.05 -0.03 -11.48
N ALA A 29 -4.87 -0.75 -10.73
CA ALA A 29 -4.37 -1.67 -9.71
C ALA A 29 -4.05 -3.03 -10.37
N ASP A 30 -2.90 -3.09 -11.06
CA ASP A 30 -2.52 -4.19 -11.94
C ASP A 30 -2.02 -5.44 -11.20
N TRP A 31 -1.55 -5.28 -9.96
CA TRP A 31 -0.94 -6.35 -9.19
C TRP A 31 -1.69 -6.60 -7.90
N VAL A 32 -2.17 -7.83 -7.72
CA VAL A 32 -2.89 -8.28 -6.52
C VAL A 32 -2.24 -9.56 -6.01
N ASN A 33 -1.76 -9.55 -4.78
CA ASN A 33 -1.29 -10.79 -4.17
C ASN A 33 -2.47 -11.73 -3.86
N PRO A 34 -2.31 -13.07 -4.02
CA PRO A 34 -1.06 -13.79 -4.24
C PRO A 34 -0.78 -14.18 -5.70
N ASP A 35 -1.26 -13.44 -6.71
CA ASP A 35 -1.01 -13.79 -8.12
C ASP A 35 0.50 -13.90 -8.38
N ARG A 36 0.92 -14.94 -9.12
CA ARG A 36 2.33 -15.31 -9.27
C ARG A 36 3.22 -14.14 -9.73
N VAL A 37 2.73 -13.33 -10.66
CA VAL A 37 3.45 -12.16 -11.19
C VAL A 37 3.48 -11.02 -10.17
N ALA A 38 2.38 -10.81 -9.44
CA ALA A 38 2.30 -9.79 -8.39
C ALA A 38 3.26 -10.12 -7.24
N LYS A 39 3.33 -11.39 -6.82
CA LYS A 39 4.20 -11.81 -5.71
C LYS A 39 5.65 -11.38 -5.89
N THR A 40 6.22 -11.59 -7.09
CA THR A 40 7.63 -11.20 -7.35
C THR A 40 7.85 -9.69 -7.27
N LYS A 41 6.85 -8.88 -7.63
CA LYS A 41 6.94 -7.41 -7.64
C LYS A 41 6.62 -6.77 -6.29
N LEU A 42 5.73 -7.40 -5.52
CA LEU A 42 5.21 -6.85 -4.26
C LEU A 42 5.93 -7.41 -3.03
N THR A 43 6.73 -8.47 -3.17
CA THR A 43 7.51 -9.06 -2.07
C THR A 43 8.93 -8.49 -2.05
N LEU A 44 9.30 -7.86 -0.94
CA LEU A 44 10.60 -7.24 -0.72
C LEU A 44 11.37 -7.97 0.39
N LYS A 45 12.70 -7.92 0.31
CA LYS A 45 13.59 -8.45 1.33
C LYS A 45 13.71 -7.45 2.49
N LYS A 46 13.66 -7.98 3.71
CA LYS A 46 14.08 -7.25 4.91
C LYS A 46 15.59 -6.91 4.84
N ALA A 47 16.07 -6.03 5.70
CA ALA A 47 17.49 -5.72 5.81
C ALA A 47 18.26 -6.92 6.36
N HIS A 48 17.73 -7.57 7.40
CA HIS A 48 18.26 -8.81 7.91
C HIS A 48 17.67 -10.00 7.14
N TYR A 49 18.18 -10.25 5.94
CA TYR A 49 17.74 -11.33 5.06
C TYR A 49 18.68 -12.54 5.17
N GLU A 50 18.35 -13.51 6.04
CA GLU A 50 19.11 -14.75 6.19
C GLU A 50 18.48 -15.92 5.42
N THR A 51 17.15 -15.91 5.32
CA THR A 51 16.34 -16.97 4.74
C THR A 51 15.33 -16.42 3.74
N VAL A 52 14.78 -17.29 2.90
CA VAL A 52 13.69 -16.93 1.96
C VAL A 52 12.40 -16.47 2.66
N GLN A 53 12.28 -16.67 3.98
CA GLN A 53 11.14 -16.21 4.78
C GLN A 53 11.33 -14.79 5.32
N ASP A 54 12.53 -14.22 5.22
CA ASP A 54 12.84 -12.87 5.73
C ASP A 54 12.41 -11.78 4.74
N VAL A 55 11.16 -11.89 4.32
CA VAL A 55 10.51 -11.00 3.37
C VAL A 55 9.26 -10.40 3.98
N PHE A 56 8.79 -9.32 3.39
CA PHE A 56 7.44 -8.81 3.58
C PHE A 56 6.83 -8.54 2.21
N SER A 57 5.52 -8.37 2.16
CA SER A 57 4.83 -8.07 0.90
C SER A 57 3.73 -7.07 1.10
N PHE A 58 3.49 -6.29 0.07
CA PHE A 58 2.29 -5.47 -0.06
C PHE A 58 1.15 -6.29 -0.69
N ASP A 59 -0.10 -5.95 -0.36
CA ASP A 59 -1.28 -6.65 -0.87
C ASP A 59 -1.59 -6.29 -2.33
N LEU A 60 -1.38 -5.02 -2.70
CA LEU A 60 -1.65 -4.50 -4.04
C LEU A 60 -0.49 -3.63 -4.54
N GLY A 61 -0.46 -3.42 -5.84
CA GLY A 61 0.25 -2.31 -6.44
C GLY A 61 -0.35 -1.92 -7.77
N GLY A 62 0.09 -0.78 -8.29
CA GLY A 62 -0.42 -0.26 -9.54
C GLY A 62 0.32 0.97 -10.02
N GLN A 63 -0.30 1.68 -10.94
CA GLN A 63 0.17 2.94 -11.48
C GLN A 63 -0.97 3.95 -11.53
N PHE A 64 -0.65 5.21 -11.30
CA PHE A 64 -1.56 6.33 -11.52
C PHE A 64 -1.78 6.58 -13.01
N ARG A 65 -2.98 7.04 -13.34
CA ARG A 65 -3.41 7.45 -14.67
C ARG A 65 -3.82 8.91 -14.62
N GLU A 66 -3.36 9.65 -15.61
CA GLU A 66 -3.72 11.06 -15.84
C GLU A 66 -3.37 12.00 -14.68
N GLY A 67 -3.28 13.29 -14.99
CA GLY A 67 -2.99 14.36 -14.03
C GLY A 67 -1.57 14.31 -13.46
N ASP A 68 -1.39 14.90 -12.29
CA ASP A 68 -0.06 15.26 -11.78
C ASP A 68 0.85 14.07 -11.48
N PHE A 69 0.27 12.90 -11.17
CA PHE A 69 1.00 11.67 -10.85
C PHE A 69 0.98 10.65 -12.00
N GLU A 70 0.59 11.05 -13.21
CA GLU A 70 0.50 10.11 -14.33
C GLU A 70 1.80 9.31 -14.53
N GLY A 71 1.68 7.98 -14.57
CA GLY A 71 2.83 7.10 -14.74
C GLY A 71 3.60 6.80 -13.45
N GLU A 72 3.31 7.47 -12.33
CA GLU A 72 3.89 7.11 -11.03
C GLU A 72 3.26 5.83 -10.48
N THR A 73 4.04 5.04 -9.77
CA THR A 73 3.64 3.73 -9.26
C THR A 73 3.20 3.78 -7.81
N PHE A 74 2.54 2.73 -7.33
CA PHE A 74 2.24 2.60 -5.92
C PHE A 74 2.30 1.16 -5.40
N LEU A 75 2.51 1.06 -4.09
CA LEU A 75 2.34 -0.15 -3.29
C LEU A 75 1.23 0.08 -2.26
N ALA A 76 0.41 -0.93 -1.97
CA ALA A 76 -0.66 -0.80 -0.99
C ALA A 76 -0.77 -1.97 -0.03
N GLU A 77 -1.14 -1.67 1.21
CA GLU A 77 -1.53 -2.63 2.22
C GLU A 77 -3.03 -2.51 2.48
N CYS A 78 -3.75 -3.63 2.54
CA CYS A 78 -5.19 -3.68 2.73
C CYS A 78 -5.57 -4.48 3.98
N LYS A 79 -6.19 -3.82 4.96
CA LYS A 79 -6.66 -4.44 6.20
C LYS A 79 -8.18 -4.43 6.32
N ASN A 80 -8.78 -5.56 5.99
CA ASN A 80 -10.22 -5.79 6.12
C ASN A 80 -10.59 -6.38 7.50
N TYR A 81 -10.37 -5.59 8.55
CA TYR A 81 -10.80 -5.93 9.91
C TYR A 81 -12.07 -5.17 10.28
N GLU A 82 -13.00 -5.85 10.95
CA GLU A 82 -14.22 -5.24 11.50
C GLU A 82 -13.91 -4.33 12.71
N LYS A 83 -12.81 -4.59 13.42
CA LYS A 83 -12.41 -3.88 14.64
C LYS A 83 -11.03 -3.26 14.47
N SER A 84 -10.84 -2.10 15.07
CA SER A 84 -9.64 -1.28 14.92
C SER A 84 -8.46 -1.68 15.82
N GLN A 85 -8.62 -2.67 16.70
CA GLN A 85 -7.67 -2.95 17.78
C GLN A 85 -6.25 -3.26 17.27
N ASP A 86 -6.11 -4.05 16.20
CA ASP A 86 -4.81 -4.43 15.65
C ASP A 86 -4.32 -3.48 14.54
N LEU A 87 -5.17 -2.59 14.03
CA LEU A 87 -4.82 -1.68 12.93
C LEU A 87 -3.61 -0.79 13.24
N PRO A 88 -3.45 -0.20 14.45
CA PRO A 88 -2.25 0.58 14.77
C PRO A 88 -0.95 -0.22 14.65
N LYS A 89 -0.97 -1.50 15.04
CA LYS A 89 0.19 -2.40 14.93
C LYS A 89 0.52 -2.66 13.45
N HIS A 90 -0.49 -2.96 12.65
CA HIS A 90 -0.31 -3.21 11.21
C HIS A 90 0.12 -1.95 10.46
N PHE A 91 -0.45 -0.79 10.80
CA PHE A 91 -0.08 0.47 10.20
C PHE A 91 1.38 0.84 10.50
N ARG A 92 1.83 0.61 11.74
CA ARG A 92 3.25 0.75 12.09
C ARG A 92 4.15 -0.16 11.26
N ALA A 93 3.77 -1.42 11.05
CA ALA A 93 4.53 -2.32 10.19
C ALA A 93 4.57 -1.81 8.73
N PHE A 94 3.43 -1.31 8.23
CA PHE A 94 3.35 -0.68 6.91
C PHE A 94 4.31 0.50 6.77
N LEU A 95 4.37 1.43 7.73
CA LEU A 95 5.33 2.55 7.70
C LEU A 95 6.79 2.06 7.62
N ALA A 96 7.15 1.03 8.40
CA ALA A 96 8.48 0.45 8.37
C ALA A 96 8.79 -0.23 7.02
N HIS A 97 7.78 -0.86 6.39
CA HIS A 97 7.90 -1.47 5.05
C HIS A 97 8.04 -0.41 3.95
N CYS A 98 7.30 0.70 4.02
CA CYS A 98 7.41 1.82 3.10
C CYS A 98 8.83 2.43 3.13
N TYR A 99 9.36 2.69 4.32
CA TYR A 99 10.74 3.14 4.48
C TYR A 99 11.73 2.16 3.85
N ARG A 100 11.57 0.86 4.08
CA ARG A 100 12.42 -0.15 3.45
C ARG A 100 12.34 -0.08 1.92
N ALA A 101 11.14 0.05 1.36
CA ALA A 101 10.93 0.13 -0.08
C ALA A 101 11.63 1.36 -0.69
N VAL A 102 11.52 2.53 -0.05
CA VAL A 102 12.22 3.75 -0.52
C VAL A 102 13.73 3.61 -0.37
N SER A 103 14.23 3.11 0.77
CA SER A 103 15.68 3.00 1.04
C SER A 103 16.43 2.08 0.08
N ILE A 104 15.77 1.09 -0.49
CA ILE A 104 16.37 0.20 -1.50
C ILE A 104 16.10 0.65 -2.94
N GLY A 105 15.45 1.81 -3.14
CA GLY A 105 15.09 2.31 -4.46
C GLY A 105 14.12 1.37 -5.19
N HIS A 106 13.14 0.80 -4.48
CA HIS A 106 12.20 -0.12 -5.11
C HIS A 106 11.39 0.59 -6.21
N PHE A 107 11.35 0.00 -7.41
CA PHE A 107 10.78 0.63 -8.61
C PHE A 107 9.27 0.92 -8.54
N MET A 108 8.56 0.43 -7.52
CA MET A 108 7.14 0.70 -7.28
C MET A 108 6.86 1.69 -6.14
N ALA A 109 7.90 2.28 -5.55
CA ALA A 109 7.83 3.04 -4.32
C ALA A 109 7.63 4.56 -4.53
N ASP A 110 6.89 4.96 -5.57
CA ASP A 110 6.56 6.38 -5.78
C ASP A 110 5.47 6.83 -4.79
N HIS A 111 4.45 5.99 -4.55
CA HIS A 111 3.38 6.24 -3.57
C HIS A 111 3.03 5.01 -2.75
N PHE A 112 2.40 5.24 -1.59
CA PHE A 112 1.96 4.18 -0.70
C PHE A 112 0.50 4.35 -0.29
N PHE A 113 -0.31 3.31 -0.43
CA PHE A 113 -1.70 3.32 0.02
C PHE A 113 -1.88 2.45 1.24
N TRP A 114 -2.34 3.05 2.32
CA TRP A 114 -2.93 2.31 3.42
C TRP A 114 -4.44 2.26 3.26
N ILE A 115 -4.98 1.05 3.11
CA ILE A 115 -6.41 0.84 2.88
C ILE A 115 -6.96 0.00 4.04
N ALA A 116 -7.91 0.54 4.80
CA ALA A 116 -8.54 -0.19 5.90
C ALA A 116 -10.06 -0.09 5.86
N PHE A 117 -10.74 -1.14 6.36
CA PHE A 117 -12.21 -1.18 6.42
C PHE A 117 -12.77 -0.80 7.81
N ALA A 118 -11.90 -0.36 8.71
CA ALA A 118 -12.26 0.26 9.97
C ALA A 118 -11.34 1.45 10.24
N PRO A 119 -11.85 2.54 10.85
CA PRO A 119 -11.03 3.67 11.21
C PRO A 119 -10.04 3.30 12.33
N HIS A 120 -8.87 3.91 12.30
CA HIS A 120 -7.87 3.84 13.37
C HIS A 120 -7.14 5.19 13.44
N GLY A 121 -6.27 5.38 14.43
CA GLY A 121 -5.53 6.64 14.56
C GLY A 121 -6.31 7.79 15.19
N GLY A 122 -7.63 7.70 15.36
CA GLY A 122 -8.44 8.56 16.23
C GLY A 122 -8.04 10.04 16.22
N THR A 123 -7.60 10.55 17.37
CA THR A 123 -7.21 11.95 17.59
C THR A 123 -5.85 12.33 16.97
N LEU A 124 -5.14 11.38 16.36
CA LEU A 124 -3.81 11.56 15.80
C LEU A 124 -3.80 11.44 14.28
N TRP A 125 -4.96 11.58 13.62
CA TRP A 125 -5.09 11.37 12.18
C TRP A 125 -4.16 12.26 11.35
N GLU A 126 -4.03 13.54 11.74
CA GLU A 126 -3.15 14.51 11.08
C GLU A 126 -1.66 14.15 11.21
N GLU A 127 -1.29 13.47 12.27
CA GLU A 127 0.09 13.12 12.58
C GLU A 127 0.42 11.66 12.26
N ILE A 128 -0.57 10.85 11.87
CA ILE A 128 -0.47 9.38 11.89
C ILE A 128 0.65 8.88 10.98
N ALA A 129 0.90 9.58 9.87
CA ALA A 129 1.93 9.30 8.88
C ALA A 129 3.11 10.29 8.93
N SER A 130 3.18 11.18 9.93
CA SER A 130 4.24 12.19 10.05
C SER A 130 5.65 11.57 10.09
N PRO A 131 6.72 12.32 9.75
CA PRO A 131 8.08 11.82 9.80
C PRO A 131 8.45 11.20 11.16
N ASP A 132 7.96 11.77 12.26
CA ASP A 132 8.16 11.23 13.61
C ASP A 132 7.51 9.86 13.81
N LYS A 133 6.29 9.65 13.26
CA LYS A 133 5.64 8.33 13.29
C LYS A 133 6.36 7.33 12.40
N VAL A 134 6.84 7.76 11.23
CA VAL A 134 7.66 6.92 10.36
C VAL A 134 8.94 6.49 11.09
N ARG A 135 9.67 7.42 11.70
CA ARG A 135 10.85 7.12 12.51
C ARG A 135 10.54 6.13 13.62
N ALA A 136 9.50 6.42 14.42
CA ALA A 136 9.09 5.56 15.52
C ALA A 136 8.70 4.15 15.07
N ALA A 137 8.13 4.00 13.87
CA ALA A 137 7.83 2.71 13.27
C ALA A 137 9.09 1.95 12.82
N VAL A 138 10.01 2.65 12.15
CA VAL A 138 11.23 2.09 11.57
C VAL A 138 12.19 1.57 12.64
N ILE A 139 12.33 2.30 13.76
CA ILE A 139 13.21 1.90 14.87
C ILE A 139 12.50 1.00 15.90
N HIS A 140 11.22 0.66 15.68
CA HIS A 140 10.46 -0.12 16.64
C HIS A 140 11.10 -1.50 16.83
N LYS A 141 11.28 -1.91 18.09
CA LYS A 141 11.97 -3.16 18.46
C LYS A 141 11.43 -4.41 17.74
N ASP A 142 10.12 -4.49 17.53
CA ASP A 142 9.45 -5.65 16.89
C ASP A 142 9.61 -5.67 15.36
N LEU A 143 10.17 -4.62 14.75
CA LEU A 143 10.30 -4.42 13.31
C LEU A 143 11.74 -4.11 12.89
N ARG A 144 12.69 -4.24 13.82
CA ARG A 144 14.09 -3.82 13.62
C ARG A 144 14.74 -4.55 12.43
N ASP A 145 14.42 -5.82 12.26
CA ASP A 145 14.91 -6.70 11.18
C ASP A 145 14.52 -6.21 9.77
N VAL A 146 13.42 -5.47 9.65
CA VAL A 146 12.93 -4.92 8.37
C VAL A 146 13.95 -3.96 7.77
N ASN A 147 14.51 -3.07 8.58
CA ASN A 147 15.32 -1.94 8.11
C ASN A 147 16.79 -2.02 8.53
N PHE A 148 17.12 -2.84 9.52
CA PHE A 148 18.47 -2.95 10.06
C PHE A 148 18.88 -4.41 10.30
N THR A 149 20.18 -4.69 10.27
CA THR A 149 20.76 -5.95 10.78
C THR A 149 20.99 -5.86 12.31
N PRO A 150 21.20 -6.98 13.02
CA PRO A 150 21.37 -6.99 14.47
C PRO A 150 22.50 -6.08 14.98
N GLU A 151 23.57 -5.93 14.21
CA GLU A 151 24.77 -5.16 14.55
C GLU A 151 24.59 -3.66 14.33
N GLN A 152 23.58 -3.25 13.56
CA GLN A 152 23.33 -1.88 13.19
C GLN A 152 22.56 -1.14 14.28
N ASN A 153 22.98 0.09 14.62
CA ASN A 153 22.23 0.97 15.51
C ASN A 153 21.15 1.75 14.72
N PRO A 154 19.84 1.52 14.95
CA PRO A 154 18.77 2.19 14.22
C PRO A 154 18.78 3.72 14.37
N ASP A 155 19.16 4.23 15.54
CA ASP A 155 19.15 5.68 15.80
C ASP A 155 20.21 6.42 14.98
N ASP A 156 21.33 5.76 14.68
CA ASP A 156 22.45 6.34 13.92
C ASP A 156 22.26 6.22 12.39
N LEU A 157 21.50 5.20 11.96
CA LEU A 157 21.35 4.86 10.53
C LEU A 157 20.00 5.27 9.94
N TYR A 158 19.06 5.74 10.75
CA TYR A 158 17.82 6.29 10.25
C TYR A 158 18.09 7.56 9.42
N ASP A 159 17.61 7.57 8.18
CA ASP A 159 17.72 8.69 7.27
C ASP A 159 16.40 9.50 7.30
N SER A 160 16.48 10.74 7.80
CA SER A 160 15.32 11.61 7.92
C SER A 160 14.71 11.98 6.56
N GLN A 161 15.51 12.08 5.50
CA GLN A 161 15.01 12.41 4.17
C GLN A 161 14.13 11.29 3.60
N ILE A 162 14.49 10.03 3.86
CA ILE A 162 13.66 8.88 3.51
C ILE A 162 12.37 8.90 4.35
N GLY A 163 12.48 9.25 5.64
CA GLY A 163 11.33 9.44 6.53
C GLY A 163 10.31 10.46 6.02
N GLU A 164 10.79 11.65 5.64
CA GLU A 164 10.01 12.72 5.04
C GLU A 164 9.39 12.28 3.71
N THR A 165 10.19 11.64 2.84
CA THR A 165 9.73 11.10 1.56
C THR A 165 8.57 10.12 1.75
N VAL A 166 8.66 9.20 2.71
CA VAL A 166 7.58 8.27 3.02
C VAL A 166 6.34 9.00 3.54
N SER A 167 6.51 9.94 4.46
CA SER A 167 5.41 10.74 5.02
C SER A 167 4.61 11.45 3.93
N ASP A 168 5.30 12.05 2.95
CA ASP A 168 4.68 12.83 1.87
C ASP A 168 3.96 11.96 0.82
N ARG A 169 4.30 10.67 0.76
CA ARG A 169 3.82 9.71 -0.27
C ARG A 169 2.71 8.79 0.21
N ILE A 170 2.28 8.91 1.47
CA ILE A 170 1.25 8.05 2.06
C ILE A 170 -0.15 8.59 1.79
N TRP A 171 -0.99 7.72 1.23
CA TRP A 171 -2.41 7.91 1.03
C TRP A 171 -3.18 7.03 2.03
N MET A 172 -4.08 7.66 2.79
CA MET A 172 -4.92 6.97 3.78
C MET A 172 -6.34 6.81 3.26
N LEU A 173 -6.78 5.57 3.05
CA LEU A 173 -8.14 5.24 2.62
C LEU A 173 -8.85 4.41 3.68
N ILE A 174 -9.91 4.96 4.26
CA ILE A 174 -10.83 4.21 5.12
C ILE A 174 -12.10 3.93 4.33
N LEU A 175 -12.25 2.66 3.93
CA LEU A 175 -13.34 2.20 3.09
C LEU A 175 -14.41 1.45 3.91
N SER A 176 -15.56 1.27 3.29
CA SER A 176 -16.65 0.42 3.75
C SER A 176 -17.26 -0.28 2.55
N GLU A 177 -17.85 -1.46 2.73
CA GLU A 177 -18.49 -2.19 1.63
C GLU A 177 -19.54 -1.33 0.92
N ARG A 178 -20.31 -0.54 1.67
CA ARG A 178 -21.30 0.40 1.10
C ARG A 178 -20.68 1.44 0.16
N GLN A 179 -19.50 1.98 0.49
CA GLN A 179 -18.80 2.89 -0.43
C GLN A 179 -18.38 2.17 -1.70
N VAL A 180 -17.84 0.95 -1.58
CA VAL A 180 -17.40 0.16 -2.73
C VAL A 180 -18.58 -0.25 -3.62
N GLU A 181 -19.69 -0.66 -3.03
CA GLU A 181 -20.86 -1.19 -3.74
C GLU A 181 -21.78 -0.11 -4.32
N HIS A 182 -21.88 1.05 -3.67
CA HIS A 182 -22.89 2.05 -4.03
C HIS A 182 -22.32 3.41 -4.44
N LEU A 183 -21.09 3.75 -4.05
CA LEU A 183 -20.45 5.04 -4.36
C LEU A 183 -19.31 4.91 -5.39
N THR A 184 -19.25 3.80 -6.11
CA THR A 184 -18.36 3.63 -7.25
C THR A 184 -19.13 3.57 -8.55
N LEU A 185 -18.46 3.83 -9.67
CA LEU A 185 -19.06 3.66 -10.98
C LEU A 185 -19.55 2.22 -11.15
N SER A 186 -20.77 2.08 -11.66
CA SER A 186 -21.25 0.78 -12.14
C SER A 186 -20.28 0.24 -13.20
N GLN A 187 -20.24 -1.07 -13.37
CA GLN A 187 -19.39 -1.68 -14.39
C GLN A 187 -19.69 -1.14 -15.80
N LYS A 188 -20.97 -0.86 -16.08
CA LYS A 188 -21.39 -0.28 -17.36
C LYS A 188 -20.86 1.14 -17.54
N HIS A 189 -21.01 2.01 -16.54
CA HIS A 189 -20.54 3.40 -16.65
C HIS A 189 -19.01 3.47 -16.73
N HIS A 190 -18.32 2.65 -15.95
CA HIS A 190 -16.88 2.52 -16.04
C HIS A 190 -16.42 2.05 -17.42
N GLY A 191 -17.13 1.07 -18.01
CA GLY A 191 -16.81 0.59 -19.36
C GLY A 191 -16.90 1.68 -20.43
N VAL A 192 -17.90 2.56 -20.34
CA VAL A 192 -18.03 3.71 -21.26
C VAL A 192 -16.84 4.67 -21.12
N ILE A 193 -16.39 4.94 -19.89
CA ILE A 193 -15.24 5.81 -19.67
C ILE A 193 -13.94 5.17 -20.18
N GLU A 194 -13.73 3.87 -19.93
CA GLU A 194 -12.56 3.16 -20.44
C GLU A 194 -12.52 3.13 -21.97
N GLU A 195 -13.66 2.93 -22.62
CA GLU A 195 -13.76 2.99 -24.08
C GLU A 195 -13.40 4.38 -24.61
N TYR A 196 -13.89 5.44 -23.96
CA TYR A 196 -13.53 6.82 -24.30
C TYR A 196 -12.02 7.07 -24.16
N ILE A 197 -11.41 6.65 -23.04
CA ILE A 197 -9.97 6.81 -22.80
C ILE A 197 -9.14 6.07 -23.88
N ILE A 198 -9.52 4.83 -24.20
CA ILE A 198 -8.82 4.03 -25.22
C ILE A 198 -8.95 4.67 -26.61
N ASN A 199 -10.12 5.18 -26.96
CA ASN A 199 -10.36 5.76 -28.28
C ASN A 199 -9.64 7.09 -28.47
N ASN A 200 -9.63 7.97 -27.45
CA ASN A 200 -8.88 9.23 -27.50
C ASN A 200 -7.37 9.01 -27.62
N ALA A 201 -6.81 8.00 -26.93
CA ALA A 201 -5.38 7.71 -27.03
C ALA A 201 -4.96 7.39 -28.48
N LYS A 202 -5.82 6.71 -29.25
CA LYS A 202 -5.57 6.37 -30.66
C LYS A 202 -5.66 7.57 -31.61
N GLU A 203 -6.37 8.63 -31.25
CA GLU A 203 -6.46 9.84 -32.08
C GLU A 203 -5.17 10.67 -32.02
N ILE A 204 -4.44 10.60 -30.90
CA ILE A 204 -3.16 11.31 -30.71
C ILE A 204 -2.01 10.62 -31.48
N GLU A 205 -2.13 9.32 -31.76
CA GLU A 205 -1.12 8.54 -32.49
C GLU A 205 -1.23 8.63 -34.04
N ARG A 206 -2.19 9.40 -34.57
CA ARG A 206 -2.39 9.62 -36.02
C ARG A 206 -1.90 10.99 -36.46
#